data_AF-A0A933CYQ0-F1
#
_entry.id   AF-A0A933CYQ0-F1
#
_cell.length_a   1.000
_cell.length_b   1.000
_cell.length_c   1.000
_cell.angle_alpha   90.00
_cell.angle_beta   90.00
_cell.angle_gamma   90.00
#
_symmetry.space_group_name_H-M   'P 1'
#
loop_
_entity.id
_entity.type
_entity.pdbx_description
1 polymer ?
#
loop_
_entity_poly.entity_id
_entity_poly.type
_entity_poly.pdbx_seq_one_letter_code
_entity_poly.pdbx_strand_id
1 'polypeptide(L)'
;MLRSLKFRRALLAGFLGTAAMTLFMYGWPLIGLPRMDIIAALGGVFPFYISPYLIGTLLHVTIGISLALVYATFFDPWLPGPGWLRGALFSFVPWLFAITLLGPSLLVAMELFSGKEPVVANPCSIANPCAVANPCRGGDVSSKGPSPQVMSLIVHLLYGVVLGVAYRPSGT
;
A
#
# COMPACT_ATOMS: atom_id res chain seq x y z
N MET A 1 22.79 23.51 -1.88
CA MET A 1 21.74 23.50 -2.93
C MET A 1 21.42 22.09 -3.45
N LEU A 2 22.41 21.25 -3.78
CA LEU A 2 22.16 19.89 -4.29
C LEU A 2 21.37 18.99 -3.33
N ARG A 3 21.65 19.07 -2.02
CA ARG A 3 20.95 18.30 -0.97
C ARG A 3 19.47 18.69 -0.82
N SER A 4 19.13 19.98 -0.87
CA SER A 4 17.75 20.44 -0.76
C SER A 4 16.90 20.07 -1.98
N LEU A 5 17.51 20.05 -3.17
CA LEU A 5 16.85 19.56 -4.39
C LEU A 5 16.56 18.06 -4.33
N LYS A 6 17.54 17.23 -3.90
CA LYS A 6 17.33 15.78 -3.72
C LYS A 6 16.23 15.51 -2.69
N PHE A 7 16.24 16.24 -1.58
CA PHE A 7 15.20 16.14 -0.56
C PHE A 7 13.80 16.47 -1.11
N ARG A 8 13.64 17.62 -1.78
CA ARG A 8 12.35 18.00 -2.38
C ARG A 8 11.86 17.00 -3.42
N ARG A 9 12.77 16.47 -4.25
CA ARG A 9 12.44 15.43 -5.24
C ARG A 9 12.00 14.13 -4.56
N ALA A 10 12.67 13.72 -3.48
CA ALA A 10 12.29 12.54 -2.73
C ALA A 10 10.89 12.69 -2.09
N LEU A 11 10.61 13.84 -1.46
CA LEU A 11 9.28 14.13 -0.92
C LEU A 11 8.19 14.06 -2.00
N LEU A 12 8.41 14.73 -3.14
CA LEU A 12 7.47 14.74 -4.25
C LEU A 12 7.28 13.34 -4.84
N ALA A 13 8.37 12.61 -5.04
CA ALA A 13 8.34 11.27 -5.62
C ALA A 13 7.63 10.26 -4.70
N GLY A 14 7.85 10.34 -3.38
CA GLY A 14 7.13 9.52 -2.41
C GLY A 14 5.63 9.81 -2.41
N PHE A 15 5.24 11.09 -2.39
CA PHE A 15 3.83 11.47 -2.48
C PHE A 15 3.17 10.98 -3.78
N LEU A 16 3.81 11.22 -4.94
CA LEU A 16 3.29 10.79 -6.24
C LEU A 16 3.22 9.26 -6.35
N GLY A 17 4.23 8.55 -5.83
CA GLY A 17 4.24 7.09 -5.78
C GLY A 17 3.07 6.55 -4.97
N THR A 18 2.84 7.08 -3.76
CA THR A 18 1.70 6.66 -2.93
C THR A 18 0.37 6.99 -3.57
N ALA A 19 0.23 8.18 -4.16
CA ALA A 19 -1.00 8.60 -4.83
C ALA A 19 -1.31 7.68 -6.01
N ALA A 20 -0.33 7.40 -6.88
CA ALA A 20 -0.49 6.49 -8.01
C ALA A 20 -0.88 5.08 -7.56
N MET A 21 -0.19 4.57 -6.54
CA MET A 21 -0.47 3.25 -5.96
C MET A 21 -1.90 3.17 -5.39
N THR A 22 -2.29 4.18 -4.60
CA THR A 22 -3.62 4.23 -3.98
C THR A 22 -4.72 4.34 -5.04
N LEU A 23 -4.56 5.22 -6.03
CA LEU A 23 -5.53 5.34 -7.13
C LEU A 23 -5.69 4.04 -7.90
N PHE A 24 -4.59 3.34 -8.18
CA PHE A 24 -4.63 2.06 -8.87
C PHE A 24 -5.37 0.99 -8.05
N MET A 25 -5.12 0.92 -6.74
CA MET A 25 -5.79 -0.02 -5.84
C MET A 25 -7.30 0.22 -5.76
N TYR A 26 -7.73 1.48 -5.66
CA TYR A 26 -9.15 1.84 -5.65
C TYR A 26 -9.82 1.69 -7.02
N GLY A 27 -9.02 1.68 -8.10
CA GLY A 27 -9.48 1.43 -9.46
C GLY A 27 -9.75 -0.04 -9.79
N TRP A 28 -9.22 -1.01 -9.02
CA TRP A 28 -9.38 -2.43 -9.31
C TRP A 28 -10.82 -2.94 -9.51
N PRO A 29 -11.82 -2.50 -8.72
CA PRO A 29 -13.20 -2.91 -8.93
C PRO A 29 -13.74 -2.54 -10.31
N LEU A 30 -13.18 -1.49 -10.94
CA LEU A 30 -13.59 -1.05 -12.28
C LEU A 30 -13.20 -2.06 -13.37
N ILE A 31 -12.25 -2.95 -13.08
CA ILE A 31 -11.82 -4.03 -13.98
C ILE A 31 -12.14 -5.43 -13.43
N GLY A 32 -13.08 -5.51 -12.47
CA GLY A 32 -13.57 -6.78 -11.92
C GLY A 32 -12.63 -7.46 -10.92
N LEU A 33 -11.60 -6.75 -10.43
CA LEU A 33 -10.68 -7.25 -9.41
C LEU A 33 -11.17 -6.89 -7.99
N PRO A 34 -10.84 -7.70 -6.96
CA PRO A 34 -11.29 -7.45 -5.59
C PRO A 34 -10.75 -6.12 -5.04
N ARG A 35 -11.53 -5.50 -4.13
CA ARG A 35 -11.11 -4.27 -3.42
C ARG A 35 -9.95 -4.58 -2.47
N MET A 36 -8.91 -3.75 -2.49
CA MET A 36 -7.85 -3.74 -1.47
C MET A 36 -7.86 -2.42 -0.71
N ASP A 37 -8.59 -2.36 0.40
CA ASP A 37 -8.75 -1.14 1.20
C ASP A 37 -7.67 -1.03 2.29
N ILE A 38 -6.42 -0.80 1.87
CA ILE A 38 -5.29 -0.62 2.81
C ILE A 38 -5.46 0.64 3.65
N ILE A 39 -6.13 1.66 3.13
CA ILE A 39 -6.37 2.90 3.86
C ILE A 39 -7.24 2.62 5.08
N ALA A 40 -8.38 1.94 4.90
CA ALA A 40 -9.20 1.52 6.02
C ALA A 40 -8.45 0.57 6.97
N ALA A 41 -7.68 -0.38 6.43
CA ALA A 41 -6.92 -1.33 7.24
C ALA A 41 -5.87 -0.64 8.13
N LEU A 42 -5.11 0.33 7.60
CA LEU A 42 -4.11 1.08 8.36
C LEU A 42 -4.74 1.98 9.42
N GLY A 43 -5.83 2.68 9.08
CA GLY A 43 -6.50 3.57 10.01
C GLY A 43 -7.30 2.85 11.09
N GLY A 44 -7.86 1.68 10.77
CA GLY A 44 -8.73 0.91 11.66
C GLY A 44 -8.01 0.28 12.86
N VAL A 45 -6.67 0.21 12.84
CA VAL A 45 -5.89 -0.25 14.00
C VAL A 45 -5.95 0.74 15.17
N PHE A 46 -6.18 2.02 14.89
CA PHE A 46 -6.12 3.05 15.92
C PHE A 46 -7.51 3.29 16.52
N PRO A 47 -7.65 3.24 17.87
CA PRO A 47 -8.92 3.44 18.56
C PRO A 47 -9.27 4.94 18.68
N PHE A 48 -9.17 5.69 17.60
CA PHE A 48 -9.52 7.11 17.57
C PHE A 48 -10.96 7.31 17.07
N TYR A 49 -11.69 8.26 17.64
CA TYR A 49 -13.01 8.70 17.15
C TYR A 49 -12.91 9.59 15.90
N ILE A 50 -11.95 9.27 15.02
CA ILE A 50 -11.64 9.98 13.77
C ILE A 50 -11.84 8.95 12.65
N SER A 51 -12.26 9.40 11.47
CA SER A 51 -12.42 8.54 10.31
C SER A 51 -11.17 7.67 10.08
N PRO A 52 -11.30 6.33 10.02
CA PRO A 52 -10.19 5.43 9.68
C PRO A 52 -9.55 5.80 8.34
N TYR A 53 -10.34 6.32 7.40
CA TYR A 53 -9.81 6.74 6.11
C TYR A 53 -8.88 7.95 6.20
N LEU A 54 -9.15 8.88 7.13
CA LEU A 54 -8.27 10.02 7.35
C LEU A 54 -6.93 9.56 7.95
N ILE A 55 -6.98 8.77 9.02
CA ILE A 55 -5.77 8.25 9.68
C ILE A 55 -4.96 7.37 8.72
N GLY A 56 -5.64 6.44 8.03
CA GLY A 56 -5.02 5.56 7.05
C GLY A 56 -4.36 6.31 5.89
N THR A 57 -4.99 7.38 5.39
CA THR A 57 -4.42 8.22 4.33
C THR A 57 -3.15 8.92 4.81
N LEU A 58 -3.18 9.51 6.00
CA LEU A 58 -2.02 10.17 6.60
C LEU A 58 -0.86 9.18 6.79
N LEU A 59 -1.15 7.98 7.32
CA LEU A 59 -0.15 6.93 7.49
C LEU A 59 0.41 6.46 6.14
N HIS A 60 -0.44 6.17 5.17
CA HIS A 60 -0.01 5.64 3.88
C HIS A 60 0.88 6.64 3.12
N VAL A 61 0.51 7.93 3.12
CA VAL A 61 1.33 9.00 2.55
C VAL A 61 2.64 9.17 3.31
N THR A 62 2.60 9.16 4.65
CA THR A 62 3.80 9.30 5.48
C THR A 62 4.78 8.14 5.27
N ILE A 63 4.28 6.91 5.20
CA ILE A 63 5.08 5.71 4.91
C ILE A 63 5.72 5.83 3.53
N GLY A 64 4.96 6.21 2.50
CA GLY A 64 5.51 6.36 1.16
C GLY A 64 6.54 7.47 1.01
N ILE A 65 6.36 8.59 1.72
CA ILE A 65 7.38 9.64 1.78
C ILE A 65 8.64 9.15 2.51
N SER A 66 8.46 8.42 3.62
CA SER A 66 9.58 7.86 4.39
C SER A 66 10.39 6.87 3.56
N LEU A 67 9.71 5.98 2.82
CA LEU A 67 10.35 5.04 1.90
C LEU A 67 11.10 5.75 0.76
N ALA A 68 10.55 6.84 0.22
CA ALA A 68 11.23 7.61 -0.82
C ALA A 68 12.50 8.30 -0.29
N LEU A 69 12.48 8.77 0.96
CA LEU A 69 13.66 9.30 1.63
C LEU A 69 14.72 8.20 1.84
N VAL A 70 14.32 7.02 2.33
CA VAL A 70 15.20 5.85 2.47
C VAL A 70 15.83 5.46 1.14
N TYR A 71 15.03 5.42 0.06
CA TYR A 71 15.53 5.18 -1.29
C TYR A 71 16.60 6.20 -1.69
N ALA A 72 16.31 7.49 -1.55
CA ALA A 72 17.21 8.57 -1.94
C ALA A 72 18.52 8.58 -1.14
N THR A 73 18.49 8.17 0.13
CA THR A 73 19.66 8.20 1.01
C THR A 73 20.52 6.95 0.90
N PHE A 74 19.91 5.76 0.79
CA PHE A 74 20.64 4.49 0.89
C PHE A 74 20.73 3.70 -0.42
N PHE A 75 19.74 3.83 -1.31
CA PHE A 75 19.62 2.95 -2.49
C PHE A 75 19.96 3.64 -3.83
N ASP A 76 19.75 4.95 -3.96
CA ASP A 76 20.09 5.74 -5.17
C ASP A 76 21.52 5.44 -5.70
N PRO A 77 22.58 5.36 -4.86
CA PRO A 77 23.94 5.11 -5.34
C PRO A 77 24.23 3.65 -5.72
N TRP A 78 23.41 2.70 -5.28
CA TRP A 78 23.74 1.26 -5.30
C TRP A 78 22.98 0.49 -6.37
N LEU A 79 21.78 0.95 -6.72
CA LEU A 79 20.93 0.24 -7.67
C LEU A 79 21.32 0.56 -9.12
N PRO A 80 21.48 -0.46 -9.99
CA PRO A 80 21.88 -0.26 -11.39
C PRO A 80 20.70 0.16 -12.27
N GLY A 81 21.04 0.70 -13.45
CA GLY A 81 20.08 0.96 -14.52
C GLY A 81 19.36 2.33 -14.45
N PRO A 82 18.36 2.54 -15.31
CA PRO A 82 17.60 3.79 -15.40
C PRO A 82 16.67 3.99 -14.19
N GLY A 83 16.17 5.22 -14.01
CA GLY A 83 15.49 5.61 -12.78
C GLY A 83 14.26 4.76 -12.44
N TRP A 84 13.42 4.47 -13.43
CA TRP A 84 12.24 3.62 -13.25
C TRP A 84 12.61 2.20 -12.78
N LEU A 85 13.71 1.64 -13.28
CA LEU A 85 14.18 0.30 -12.90
C LEU A 85 14.74 0.31 -11.49
N ARG A 86 15.55 1.31 -11.13
CA ARG A 86 16.06 1.46 -9.76
C ARG A 86 14.92 1.55 -8.74
N GLY A 87 13.91 2.34 -9.04
CA GLY A 87 12.74 2.47 -8.17
C GLY A 87 11.94 1.15 -8.07
N ALA A 88 11.74 0.45 -9.20
CA ALA A 88 11.09 -0.87 -9.20
C ALA A 88 11.87 -1.92 -8.39
N LEU A 89 13.21 -1.96 -8.53
CA LEU A 89 14.08 -2.85 -7.76
C LEU A 89 14.02 -2.55 -6.26
N PHE A 90 14.05 -1.26 -5.88
CA PHE A 90 13.87 -0.86 -4.49
C PHE A 90 12.55 -1.35 -3.91
N SER A 91 11.45 -1.28 -4.68
CA SER A 91 10.11 -1.63 -4.22
C SER A 91 9.91 -3.11 -3.85
N PHE A 92 10.82 -4.01 -4.20
CA PHE A 92 10.78 -5.36 -3.66
C PHE A 92 10.96 -5.39 -2.14
N VAL A 93 11.73 -4.45 -1.57
CA VAL A 93 11.94 -4.36 -0.12
C VAL A 93 10.64 -4.02 0.63
N PRO A 94 9.94 -2.90 0.35
CA PRO A 94 8.67 -2.61 1.01
C PRO A 94 7.57 -3.62 0.66
N TRP A 95 7.57 -4.21 -0.55
CA TRP A 95 6.64 -5.30 -0.86
C TRP A 95 6.85 -6.50 0.06
N LEU A 96 8.10 -6.96 0.20
CA LEU A 96 8.44 -8.09 1.06
C LEU A 96 8.07 -7.78 2.52
N PHE A 97 8.37 -6.58 3.00
CA PHE A 97 7.95 -6.11 4.31
C PHE A 97 6.42 -6.16 4.47
N ALA A 98 5.67 -5.71 3.46
CA ALA A 98 4.22 -5.67 3.50
C ALA A 98 3.61 -7.09 3.62
N ILE A 99 4.10 -8.04 2.83
CA ILE A 99 3.56 -9.41 2.81
C ILE A 99 4.02 -10.27 3.98
N THR A 100 5.22 -10.05 4.52
CA THR A 100 5.80 -10.91 5.57
C THR A 100 5.59 -10.37 6.99
N LEU A 101 5.56 -9.05 7.15
CA LEU A 101 5.53 -8.43 8.48
C LEU A 101 4.30 -7.56 8.70
N LEU A 102 3.99 -6.65 7.77
CA LEU A 102 2.89 -5.71 7.97
C LEU A 102 1.54 -6.42 8.09
N GLY A 103 1.21 -7.31 7.16
CA GLY A 103 -0.06 -8.07 7.18
C GLY A 103 -0.32 -8.78 8.52
N PRO A 104 0.57 -9.68 8.97
CA PRO A 104 0.44 -10.34 10.27
C PRO A 104 0.38 -9.34 11.44
N SER A 105 1.19 -8.27 11.41
CA SER A 105 1.20 -7.29 12.50
C SER A 105 -0.11 -6.50 12.61
N LEU A 106 -0.77 -6.19 11.48
CA LEU A 106 -2.07 -5.51 11.48
C LEU A 106 -3.16 -6.41 12.07
N LEU A 107 -3.16 -7.70 11.76
CA LEU A 107 -4.10 -8.66 12.35
C LEU A 107 -3.96 -8.71 13.87
N VAL A 108 -2.74 -8.87 14.37
CA VAL A 108 -2.44 -8.86 15.81
C VAL A 108 -2.84 -7.51 16.44
N ALA A 109 -2.54 -6.39 15.78
CA ALA A 109 -2.86 -5.07 16.30
C ALA A 109 -4.37 -4.82 16.38
N MET A 110 -5.14 -5.32 15.40
CA MET A 110 -6.61 -5.25 15.45
C MET A 110 -7.16 -6.04 16.64
N GLU A 111 -6.62 -7.23 16.93
CA GLU A 111 -7.02 -8.03 18.10
C GLU A 111 -6.70 -7.33 19.43
N LEU A 112 -5.58 -6.60 19.50
CA LEU A 112 -5.14 -5.93 20.73
C LEU A 112 -5.79 -4.57 20.97
N PHE A 113 -6.05 -3.80 19.91
CA PHE A 113 -6.42 -2.39 20.02
C PHE A 113 -7.85 -2.06 19.56
N SER A 114 -8.47 -2.88 18.70
CA SER A 114 -9.89 -2.70 18.37
C SER A 114 -10.76 -3.44 19.39
N GLY A 115 -11.20 -2.73 20.42
CA GLY A 115 -12.17 -3.26 21.38
C GLY A 115 -13.49 -3.62 20.70
N LYS A 116 -13.79 -4.92 20.59
CA LYS A 116 -15.12 -5.57 20.39
C LYS A 116 -16.14 -5.00 19.39
N GLU A 117 -15.80 -4.06 18.54
CA GLU A 117 -16.52 -3.77 17.31
C GLU A 117 -15.53 -3.97 16.17
N PRO A 118 -15.66 -5.05 15.39
CA PRO A 118 -14.76 -5.27 14.27
C PRO A 118 -15.00 -4.13 13.29
N VAL A 119 -14.05 -3.20 13.17
CA VAL A 119 -13.84 -2.55 11.87
C VAL A 119 -13.63 -3.71 10.93
N VAL A 120 -14.63 -3.95 10.08
CA VAL A 120 -14.78 -5.15 9.29
C VAL A 120 -13.63 -5.22 8.28
N ALA A 121 -12.48 -5.70 8.74
CA ALA A 121 -11.31 -6.02 7.92
C ALA A 121 -11.61 -7.24 7.02
N ASN A 122 -12.67 -7.98 7.35
CA ASN A 122 -13.25 -9.03 6.53
C ASN A 122 -14.80 -9.00 6.66
N PRO A 123 -15.57 -8.73 5.59
CA PRO A 123 -17.04 -8.80 5.60
C PRO A 123 -17.62 -10.15 6.00
N CYS A 124 -16.77 -11.16 6.22
CA CYS A 124 -17.15 -12.52 6.62
C CYS A 124 -17.15 -12.77 8.14
N SER A 125 -16.78 -11.81 8.98
CA SER A 125 -16.84 -11.99 10.45
C SER A 125 -18.24 -11.79 11.04
N ILE A 126 -19.19 -11.20 10.30
CA ILE A 126 -20.60 -11.07 10.70
C ILE A 126 -21.46 -11.71 9.60
N ALA A 127 -21.55 -13.04 9.58
CA ALA A 127 -22.37 -13.75 8.62
C ALA A 127 -23.86 -13.71 9.02
N ASN A 128 -24.69 -12.97 8.28
CA ASN A 128 -26.12 -13.26 8.21
C ASN A 128 -26.34 -14.34 7.11
N PRO A 129 -26.71 -15.58 7.48
CA PRO A 129 -26.85 -16.69 6.53
C PRO A 129 -28.01 -16.52 5.53
N CYS A 130 -28.90 -15.55 5.75
CA CYS A 130 -30.10 -15.34 4.93
C CYS A 130 -30.02 -14.17 3.93
N ALA A 131 -28.93 -13.39 3.91
CA ALA A 131 -28.77 -12.31 2.92
C ALA A 131 -28.32 -12.89 1.57
N VAL A 132 -29.17 -12.79 0.55
CA VAL A 132 -28.91 -13.26 -0.83
C VAL A 132 -27.71 -12.53 -1.48
N ALA A 133 -27.29 -11.40 -0.90
CA ALA A 133 -26.09 -10.63 -1.26
C ALA A 133 -24.99 -10.69 -0.18
N ASN A 134 -24.82 -11.84 0.48
CA ASN A 134 -23.73 -12.03 1.45
C ASN A 134 -22.41 -12.31 0.68
N PRO A 135 -21.39 -11.43 0.75
CA PRO A 135 -20.10 -11.61 0.06
C PRO A 135 -19.31 -12.86 0.50
N CYS A 136 -19.78 -13.53 1.56
CA CYS A 136 -19.13 -14.62 2.26
C CYS A 136 -19.92 -15.93 2.21
N ARG A 137 -21.14 -15.90 1.65
CA ARG A 137 -21.74 -17.11 1.13
C ARG A 137 -20.87 -17.49 -0.06
N GLY A 138 -20.22 -18.66 -0.01
CA GLY A 138 -19.24 -19.16 -0.98
C GLY A 138 -19.78 -19.28 -2.42
N GLY A 139 -20.15 -18.14 -3.00
CA GLY A 139 -20.34 -17.89 -4.41
C GLY A 139 -19.08 -17.18 -4.87
N ASP A 140 -18.14 -17.98 -5.35
CA ASP A 140 -17.02 -17.60 -6.19
C ASP A 140 -16.14 -16.47 -5.64
N VAL A 141 -15.18 -16.86 -4.79
CA VAL A 141 -13.82 -16.30 -4.89
C VAL A 141 -13.47 -16.43 -6.37
N SER A 142 -13.66 -15.35 -7.12
CA SER A 142 -13.59 -15.39 -8.58
C SER A 142 -12.24 -15.99 -8.96
N SER A 143 -12.29 -17.22 -9.46
CA SER A 143 -11.15 -18.04 -9.89
C SER A 143 -10.45 -17.48 -11.14
N LYS A 144 -10.73 -16.22 -11.49
CA LYS A 144 -10.20 -15.50 -12.65
C LYS A 144 -9.22 -14.36 -12.31
N GLY A 145 -9.02 -14.02 -11.03
CA GLY A 145 -8.14 -12.92 -10.60
C GLY A 145 -6.73 -13.37 -10.14
N PRO A 146 -5.70 -12.51 -10.22
CA PRO A 146 -4.39 -12.78 -9.63
C PRO A 146 -4.49 -12.91 -8.09
N SER A 147 -3.55 -13.64 -7.47
CA SER A 147 -3.53 -13.77 -6.01
C SER A 147 -3.28 -12.42 -5.32
N PRO A 148 -3.73 -12.20 -4.06
CA PRO A 148 -3.50 -10.96 -3.33
C PRO A 148 -2.01 -10.58 -3.22
N GLN A 149 -1.11 -11.56 -3.19
CA GLN A 149 0.34 -11.36 -3.16
C GLN A 149 0.85 -10.80 -4.48
N VAL A 150 0.34 -11.31 -5.61
CA VAL A 150 0.66 -10.79 -6.96
C VAL A 150 0.09 -9.38 -7.12
N MET A 151 -1.13 -9.15 -6.67
CA MET A 151 -1.77 -7.83 -6.68
C MET A 151 -0.96 -6.82 -5.85
N SER A 152 -0.52 -7.23 -4.65
CA SER A 152 0.38 -6.44 -3.80
C SER A 152 1.71 -6.14 -4.49
N LEU A 153 2.30 -7.11 -5.19
CA LEU A 153 3.54 -6.89 -5.94
C LEU A 153 3.36 -5.83 -7.03
N ILE A 154 2.28 -5.93 -7.81
CA ILE A 154 1.98 -4.99 -8.90
C ILE A 154 1.93 -3.55 -8.39
N VAL A 155 1.24 -3.30 -7.27
CA VAL A 155 1.10 -1.94 -6.72
C VAL A 155 2.40 -1.40 -6.13
N HIS A 156 3.22 -2.24 -5.50
CA HIS A 156 4.53 -1.82 -5.01
C HIS A 156 5.50 -1.53 -6.16
N LEU A 157 5.49 -2.33 -7.23
CA LEU A 157 6.26 -2.04 -8.43
C LEU A 157 5.82 -0.74 -9.07
N LEU A 158 4.50 -0.46 -9.13
CA LEU A 158 3.98 0.82 -9.59
C LEU A 158 4.51 1.99 -8.74
N TYR A 159 4.44 1.89 -7.41
CA TYR A 159 5.05 2.88 -6.51
C TYR A 159 6.53 3.10 -6.84
N GLY A 160 7.28 2.01 -7.04
CA GLY A 160 8.71 2.03 -7.33
C GLY A 160 9.03 2.71 -8.65
N VAL A 161 8.32 2.35 -9.72
CA VAL A 161 8.46 2.99 -11.03
C VAL A 161 8.21 4.49 -10.95
N VAL A 162 7.11 4.90 -10.30
CA VAL A 162 6.76 6.33 -10.14
C VAL A 162 7.82 7.05 -9.30
N LEU A 163 8.26 6.44 -8.19
CA LEU A 163 9.34 6.96 -7.35
C LEU A 163 10.61 7.21 -8.18
N GLY A 164 11.06 6.21 -8.93
CA GLY A 164 12.27 6.28 -9.74
C GLY A 164 12.20 7.33 -10.86
N VAL A 165 11.06 7.44 -11.53
CA VAL A 165 10.81 8.45 -12.58
C VAL A 165 10.75 9.86 -12.00
N ALA A 166 10.03 10.05 -10.90
CA ALA A 166 9.82 11.37 -10.30
C ALA A 166 11.06 11.88 -9.54
N TYR A 167 11.79 10.99 -8.86
CA TYR A 167 13.01 11.36 -8.13
C TYR A 167 14.16 11.74 -9.07
N ARG A 168 14.27 11.09 -10.24
CA ARG A 168 15.36 11.24 -11.21
C ARG A 168 16.74 10.97 -10.56
N PRO A 169 17.05 9.68 -10.28
CA PRO A 169 18.26 9.29 -9.58
C PRO A 169 19.53 9.66 -10.34
N SER A 170 20.63 9.68 -9.60
CA SER A 170 21.90 10.22 -10.10
C SER A 170 22.47 9.32 -11.21
N GLY A 171 22.86 9.89 -12.35
CA GLY A 171 23.39 9.12 -13.49
C GLY A 171 22.33 8.43 -14.34
N THR A 172 21.15 9.03 -14.45
CA THR A 172 20.06 8.62 -15.37
C THR A 172 19.76 9.72 -16.38
#